data_AF-A0A1I7ZJ14-F1
#
_entry.id   AF-A0A1I7ZJ14-F1
#
_cell.length_a   1.000
_cell.length_b   1.000
_cell.length_c   1.000
_cell.angle_alpha   90.00
_cell.angle_beta   90.00
_cell.angle_gamma   90.00
#
_symmetry.space_group_name_H-M   'P 1'
#
loop_
_entity.id
_entity.type
_entity.pdbx_description
1 polymer ?
#
loop_
_entity_poly.entity_id
_entity_poly.type
_entity_poly.pdbx_seq_one_letter_code
_entity_poly.pdbx_strand_id
1 'polypeptide(L)'
;MQKPHSLKMWFFYLCFLWIPVAVGNPTKVNRRYKGARLEMEIDVHTSSCDNAGTDSDLIPEFGYVNLKNKLIYSLFVKPVKGDHGDNFERSNSHYFTYTVPTAEFNEMERNCYNEAIWPVWHQTVYEDCFHTNLLYIKMYEVGKKPDWKPEKIEVVFWFTLKTGVLLPPHTTNFLFRPSCDHDWVHGSGEHYICRDKIDEWKEYLNPAVGHRKGSTYTCERHGRKLRKSTDKF
;
A
#
# COMPACT_ATOMS: atom_id res chain seq x y z
N MET A 1 -77.32 45.69 -23.15
CA MET A 1 -75.88 45.97 -23.31
C MET A 1 -75.23 45.68 -21.96
N GLN A 2 -74.22 44.84 -21.77
CA GLN A 2 -73.29 44.12 -22.62
C GLN A 2 -72.81 42.89 -21.82
N LYS A 3 -72.52 41.79 -22.52
CA LYS A 3 -72.20 40.44 -22.02
C LYS A 3 -70.76 40.34 -21.41
N PRO A 4 -70.40 39.19 -20.79
CA PRO A 4 -69.41 39.02 -19.71
C PRO A 4 -68.00 38.75 -20.26
N HIS A 5 -66.99 38.57 -19.39
CA HIS A 5 -65.87 37.60 -19.51
C HIS A 5 -64.84 37.88 -18.39
N SER A 6 -64.32 36.82 -17.74
CA SER A 6 -62.87 36.55 -17.74
C SER A 6 -62.50 35.36 -16.83
N LEU A 7 -62.12 34.27 -17.51
CA LEU A 7 -61.08 33.27 -17.22
C LEU A 7 -60.92 32.75 -15.78
N LYS A 8 -61.32 31.50 -15.49
CA LYS A 8 -60.51 30.27 -15.72
C LYS A 8 -59.02 30.49 -15.42
N MET A 9 -58.64 30.41 -14.14
CA MET A 9 -57.23 30.29 -13.72
C MET A 9 -56.91 28.83 -13.40
N TRP A 10 -56.61 28.10 -14.47
CA TRP A 10 -55.57 27.08 -14.59
C TRP A 10 -55.26 26.25 -13.33
N PHE A 11 -55.87 25.07 -13.30
CA PHE A 11 -55.28 23.84 -12.77
C PHE A 11 -53.84 23.70 -13.31
N PHE A 12 -52.85 24.21 -12.56
CA PHE A 12 -51.47 23.82 -12.77
C PHE A 12 -51.30 22.41 -12.22
N TYR A 13 -51.58 21.46 -13.11
CA TYR A 13 -50.94 20.17 -13.21
C TYR A 13 -49.41 20.37 -13.09
N LEU A 14 -48.90 20.45 -11.86
CA LEU A 14 -47.53 20.04 -11.59
C LEU A 14 -47.56 18.52 -11.66
N CYS A 15 -47.35 18.03 -12.88
CA CYS A 15 -46.75 16.75 -13.14
C CYS A 15 -45.53 16.64 -12.22
N PHE A 16 -45.73 16.04 -11.04
CA PHE A 16 -44.72 15.21 -10.44
C PHE A 16 -44.45 14.13 -11.47
N LEU A 17 -43.57 14.46 -12.42
CA LEU A 17 -42.76 13.52 -13.14
C LEU A 17 -42.09 12.69 -12.04
N TRP A 18 -42.77 11.61 -11.68
CA TRP A 18 -42.14 10.35 -11.38
C TRP A 18 -41.18 10.11 -12.52
N ILE A 19 -39.99 10.70 -12.41
CA ILE A 19 -38.80 10.14 -13.02
C ILE A 19 -38.70 8.81 -12.28
N PRO A 20 -39.00 7.66 -12.93
CA PRO A 20 -38.49 6.43 -12.37
C PRO A 20 -36.98 6.65 -12.36
N VAL A 21 -36.44 6.96 -11.19
CA VAL A 21 -35.04 6.74 -10.93
C VAL A 21 -34.93 5.27 -11.25
N ALA A 22 -34.40 4.97 -12.43
CA ALA A 22 -33.95 3.63 -12.75
C ALA A 22 -32.98 3.34 -11.62
N VAL A 23 -33.47 2.63 -10.60
CA VAL A 23 -32.65 2.01 -9.59
C VAL A 23 -31.92 0.94 -10.40
N GLY A 24 -30.87 1.38 -11.09
CA GLY A 24 -29.96 0.50 -11.77
C GLY A 24 -29.60 -0.53 -10.71
N ASN A 25 -29.89 -1.80 -11.00
CA ASN A 25 -29.50 -2.90 -10.14
C ASN A 25 -28.09 -2.60 -9.63
N PRO A 26 -27.87 -2.50 -8.31
CA PRO A 26 -26.55 -2.14 -7.79
C PRO A 26 -25.57 -3.10 -8.43
N THR A 27 -24.71 -2.57 -9.31
CA THR A 27 -23.72 -3.37 -10.02
C THR A 27 -22.96 -4.13 -8.95
N LYS A 28 -23.07 -5.46 -8.99
CA LYS A 28 -22.56 -6.32 -7.93
C LYS A 28 -21.07 -6.02 -7.76
N VAL A 29 -20.73 -5.38 -6.63
CA VAL A 29 -19.36 -4.93 -6.36
C VAL A 29 -18.42 -6.13 -6.35
N ASN A 30 -17.42 -6.12 -7.22
CA ASN A 30 -16.49 -7.24 -7.39
C ASN A 30 -15.36 -7.19 -6.34
N ARG A 31 -15.63 -7.73 -5.16
CA ARG A 31 -14.64 -7.88 -4.08
C ARG A 31 -13.82 -9.17 -4.24
N ARG A 32 -12.99 -9.21 -5.29
CA ARG A 32 -12.19 -10.38 -5.68
C ARG A 32 -11.42 -11.02 -4.52
N TYR A 33 -10.83 -10.22 -3.63
CA TYR A 33 -9.94 -10.69 -2.56
C TYR A 33 -10.68 -11.03 -1.26
N LYS A 34 -12.00 -10.83 -1.20
CA LYS A 34 -12.77 -11.05 0.03
C LYS A 34 -12.69 -12.52 0.49
N GLY A 35 -12.12 -12.72 1.68
CA GLY A 35 -11.95 -14.04 2.28
C GLY A 35 -10.87 -14.91 1.62
N ALA A 36 -9.97 -14.30 0.83
CA ALA A 36 -8.75 -14.95 0.38
C ALA A 36 -7.76 -15.17 1.56
N ARG A 37 -6.71 -15.93 1.29
CA ARG A 37 -5.50 -16.02 2.13
C ARG A 37 -4.37 -15.26 1.45
N LEU A 38 -3.56 -14.57 2.24
CA LEU A 38 -2.40 -13.81 1.78
C LEU A 38 -1.11 -14.43 2.34
N GLU A 39 -0.18 -14.73 1.45
CA GLU A 39 1.21 -15.06 1.77
C GLU A 39 2.12 -14.01 1.15
N MET A 40 3.18 -13.65 1.85
CA MET A 40 4.18 -12.68 1.43
C MET A 40 5.51 -13.41 1.26
N GLU A 41 6.18 -13.18 0.14
CA GLU A 41 7.61 -13.47 -0.01
C GLU A 41 8.37 -12.14 0.04
N ILE A 42 9.44 -12.10 0.80
CA ILE A 42 10.26 -10.91 0.99
C ILE A 42 11.71 -11.27 0.69
N ASP A 43 12.35 -10.48 -0.15
CA ASP A 43 13.76 -10.61 -0.49
C ASP A 43 14.48 -9.28 -0.26
N VAL A 44 15.44 -9.27 0.65
CA VAL A 44 16.16 -8.10 1.12
C VAL A 44 17.60 -8.17 0.63
N HIS A 45 18.00 -7.20 -0.18
CA HIS A 45 19.34 -7.09 -0.75
C HIS A 45 20.11 -5.97 -0.06
N THR A 46 21.25 -6.33 0.52
CA THR A 46 22.20 -5.37 1.12
C THR A 46 23.23 -4.95 0.08
N SER A 47 23.51 -3.65 0.04
CA SER A 47 24.43 -3.07 -0.94
C SER A 47 25.85 -3.62 -0.85
N SER A 48 26.60 -3.45 -1.94
CA SER A 48 28.02 -3.73 -2.02
C SER A 48 28.92 -2.59 -1.52
N CYS A 49 28.34 -1.49 -1.02
CA CYS A 49 29.10 -0.39 -0.41
C CYS A 49 29.95 -0.85 0.79
N ASP A 50 31.03 -0.12 1.06
CA ASP A 50 31.84 -0.38 2.26
C ASP A 50 30.98 -0.14 3.51
N ASN A 51 31.02 -1.08 4.46
CA ASN A 51 30.20 -1.10 5.68
C ASN A 51 28.68 -1.11 5.46
N ALA A 52 28.20 -1.56 4.29
CA ALA A 52 26.76 -1.62 4.00
C ALA A 52 25.94 -2.53 4.92
N GLY A 53 26.57 -3.54 5.52
CA GLY A 53 25.90 -4.51 6.37
C GLY A 53 25.66 -4.00 7.80
N THR A 54 24.68 -4.62 8.47
CA THR A 54 24.23 -4.21 9.81
C THR A 54 24.14 -5.38 10.78
N ASP A 55 24.43 -5.11 12.05
CA ASP A 55 24.19 -6.02 13.18
C ASP A 55 22.80 -5.76 13.83
N SER A 56 22.07 -4.72 13.40
CA SER A 56 20.81 -4.29 13.98
C SER A 56 19.63 -5.17 13.55
N ASP A 57 18.63 -5.30 14.43
CA ASP A 57 17.38 -5.99 14.11
C ASP A 57 16.54 -5.15 13.13
N LEU A 58 16.01 -5.80 12.09
CA LEU A 58 15.16 -5.18 11.08
C LEU A 58 13.69 -5.57 11.30
N ILE A 59 12.81 -4.58 11.32
CA ILE A 59 11.37 -4.76 11.42
C ILE A 59 10.71 -4.06 10.22
N PRO A 60 10.55 -4.79 9.10
CA PRO A 60 9.88 -4.26 7.94
C PRO A 60 8.36 -4.34 8.11
N GLU A 61 7.67 -3.26 7.74
CA GLU A 61 6.23 -3.26 7.55
C GLU A 61 5.88 -2.81 6.14
N PHE A 62 4.92 -3.51 5.52
CA PHE A 62 4.52 -3.26 4.14
C PHE A 62 3.11 -2.69 4.12
N GLY A 63 2.97 -1.48 3.59
CA GLY A 63 1.72 -0.73 3.65
C GLY A 63 1.26 -0.17 2.32
N TYR A 64 0.01 0.27 2.32
CA TYR A 64 -0.56 1.02 1.23
C TYR A 64 -0.96 2.42 1.68
N VAL A 65 -0.45 3.41 0.98
CA VAL A 65 -0.81 4.82 1.14
C VAL A 65 -1.67 5.22 -0.05
N ASN A 66 -2.83 5.83 0.18
CA ASN A 66 -3.73 6.24 -0.92
C ASN A 66 -3.28 7.53 -1.62
N LEU A 67 -4.06 7.98 -2.60
CA LEU A 67 -3.81 9.22 -3.36
C LEU A 67 -3.87 10.51 -2.51
N LYS A 68 -4.38 10.41 -1.27
CA LYS A 68 -4.40 11.50 -0.29
C LYS A 68 -3.25 11.40 0.71
N ASN A 69 -2.25 10.57 0.41
CA ASN A 69 -1.09 10.33 1.27
C ASN A 69 -1.43 9.71 2.63
N LYS A 70 -2.62 9.11 2.77
CA LYS A 70 -3.04 8.45 4.02
C LYS A 70 -2.74 6.96 3.97
N LEU A 71 -2.14 6.45 5.03
CA LEU A 71 -1.96 5.02 5.24
C LEU A 71 -3.32 4.32 5.43
N ILE A 72 -3.60 3.36 4.55
CA ILE A 72 -4.83 2.54 4.53
C ILE A 72 -4.66 1.28 5.37
N TYR A 73 -3.52 0.61 5.23
CA TYR A 73 -3.11 -0.52 6.06
C TYR A 73 -1.59 -0.60 6.11
N SER A 74 -1.09 -1.37 7.07
CA SER A 74 0.28 -1.85 7.17
C SER A 74 0.26 -3.28 7.66
N LEU A 75 1.11 -4.11 7.07
CA LEU A 75 1.28 -5.51 7.44
C LEU A 75 2.61 -5.63 8.17
N PHE A 76 2.53 -6.01 9.43
CA PHE A 76 3.71 -6.24 10.25
C PHE A 76 4.28 -7.61 9.91
N VAL A 77 5.56 -7.65 9.54
CA VAL A 77 6.28 -8.91 9.37
C VAL A 77 7.16 -9.16 10.57
N LYS A 78 7.38 -10.43 10.90
CA LYS A 78 8.21 -10.82 12.04
C LYS A 78 9.60 -10.16 11.92
N PRO A 79 10.15 -9.62 13.02
CA PRO A 79 11.50 -9.06 13.04
C PRO A 79 12.53 -10.07 12.53
N VAL A 80 13.45 -9.59 11.69
CA VAL A 80 14.63 -10.33 11.26
C VAL A 80 15.78 -9.87 12.14
N LYS A 81 16.40 -10.81 12.84
CA LYS A 81 17.51 -10.47 13.73
C LYS A 81 18.75 -10.12 12.94
N GLY A 82 19.39 -9.03 13.33
CA GLY A 82 20.77 -8.77 12.97
C GLY A 82 21.68 -9.60 13.88
N ASP A 83 22.65 -10.27 13.29
CA ASP A 83 23.77 -10.85 14.04
C ASP A 83 25.02 -10.71 13.18
N HIS A 84 26.17 -10.57 13.84
CA HIS A 84 27.44 -10.40 13.17
C HIS A 84 27.75 -11.64 12.32
N GLY A 85 27.70 -11.50 10.99
CA GLY A 85 27.95 -12.57 10.04
C GLY A 85 26.70 -13.17 9.38
N ASP A 86 25.48 -12.76 9.78
CA ASP A 86 24.23 -13.35 9.28
C ASP A 86 23.18 -12.30 8.84
N ASN A 87 22.34 -12.68 7.87
CA ASN A 87 21.14 -12.00 7.34
C ASN A 87 21.32 -10.64 6.64
N PHE A 88 22.23 -9.76 7.03
CA PHE A 88 22.38 -8.43 6.41
C PHE A 88 23.83 -8.03 6.15
N GLU A 89 24.68 -8.98 5.82
CA GLU A 89 26.05 -8.71 5.42
C GLU A 89 26.13 -7.97 4.09
N ARG A 90 27.25 -7.26 3.88
CA ARG A 90 27.55 -6.59 2.60
C ARG A 90 27.38 -7.56 1.43
N SER A 91 26.73 -7.10 0.36
CA SER A 91 26.46 -7.89 -0.85
C SER A 91 25.69 -9.21 -0.59
N ASN A 92 24.87 -9.26 0.45
CA ASN A 92 24.06 -10.44 0.79
C ASN A 92 22.57 -10.21 0.43
N SER A 93 21.87 -11.29 0.14
CA SER A 93 20.42 -11.36 -0.04
C SER A 93 19.80 -12.25 1.04
N HIS A 94 18.77 -11.76 1.71
CA HIS A 94 18.02 -12.52 2.71
C HIS A 94 16.56 -12.67 2.29
N TYR A 95 16.16 -13.93 2.10
CA TYR A 95 14.81 -14.32 1.70
C TYR A 95 14.04 -14.96 2.84
N PHE A 96 12.78 -14.56 3.00
CA PHE A 96 11.87 -15.18 3.94
C PHE A 96 10.41 -15.04 3.49
N THR A 97 9.54 -15.89 4.04
CA THR A 97 8.11 -15.85 3.78
C THR A 97 7.31 -15.55 5.04
N TYR A 98 6.13 -14.97 4.85
CA TYR A 98 5.22 -14.64 5.94
C TYR A 98 3.77 -14.90 5.52
N THR A 99 3.08 -15.77 6.25
CA THR A 99 1.64 -15.96 6.08
C THR A 99 0.89 -14.94 6.93
N VAL A 100 0.15 -14.05 6.27
CA VAL A 100 -0.63 -13.00 6.96
C VAL A 100 -1.82 -13.65 7.69
N PRO A 101 -1.99 -13.41 9.00
CA PRO A 101 -3.14 -13.89 9.74
C PRO A 101 -4.48 -13.48 9.10
N THR A 102 -5.45 -14.40 9.06
CA THR A 102 -6.76 -14.17 8.43
C THR A 102 -7.46 -12.92 8.96
N ALA A 103 -7.34 -12.62 10.25
CA ALA A 103 -7.95 -11.43 10.85
C ALA A 103 -7.33 -10.13 10.31
N GLU A 104 -5.99 -10.08 10.20
CA GLU A 104 -5.24 -8.94 9.67
C GLU A 104 -5.54 -8.73 8.18
N PHE A 105 -5.54 -9.82 7.40
CA PHE A 105 -5.91 -9.75 5.98
C PHE A 105 -7.37 -9.30 5.76
N ASN A 106 -8.31 -9.78 6.57
CA ASN A 106 -9.71 -9.33 6.49
C ASN A 106 -9.85 -7.84 6.81
N GLU A 107 -9.02 -7.31 7.73
CA GLU A 107 -8.98 -5.87 7.98
C GLU A 107 -8.39 -5.11 6.78
N MET A 108 -7.28 -5.56 6.22
CA MET A 108 -6.67 -5.00 5.01
C MET A 108 -7.69 -4.94 3.86
N GLU A 109 -8.35 -6.05 3.53
CA GLU A 109 -9.35 -6.11 2.44
C GLU A 109 -10.52 -5.16 2.69
N ARG A 110 -10.99 -5.07 3.94
CA ARG A 110 -12.06 -4.14 4.32
C ARG A 110 -11.62 -2.68 4.16
N ASN A 111 -10.38 -2.34 4.53
CA ASN A 111 -9.85 -0.99 4.35
C ASN A 111 -9.74 -0.64 2.86
N CYS A 112 -9.26 -1.56 2.03
CA CYS A 112 -9.22 -1.38 0.57
C CYS A 112 -10.62 -1.23 -0.05
N TYR A 113 -11.59 -2.02 0.42
CA TYR A 113 -12.99 -1.89 0.00
C TYR A 113 -13.56 -0.50 0.34
N ASN A 114 -13.29 0.00 1.55
CA ASN A 114 -13.76 1.32 1.99
C ASN A 114 -13.09 2.47 1.22
N GLU A 115 -11.82 2.32 0.83
CA GLU A 115 -11.15 3.30 -0.04
C GLU A 115 -11.78 3.34 -1.43
N ALA A 116 -12.21 2.19 -1.95
CA ALA A 116 -12.74 2.07 -3.31
C ALA A 116 -14.22 2.43 -3.48
N ILE A 117 -15.00 2.63 -2.40
CA ILE A 117 -16.46 2.82 -2.51
C ILE A 117 -16.91 4.27 -2.65
N TRP A 118 -16.08 5.26 -2.36
CA TRP A 118 -16.52 6.67 -2.29
C TRP A 118 -15.95 7.55 -3.42
N PRO A 119 -16.78 8.31 -4.15
CA PRO A 119 -18.25 8.40 -4.10
C PRO A 119 -18.99 7.29 -4.88
N VAL A 120 -18.26 6.53 -5.72
CA VAL A 120 -18.77 5.39 -6.50
C VAL A 120 -17.72 4.27 -6.45
N TRP A 121 -18.11 3.01 -6.66
CA TRP A 121 -17.17 1.90 -6.73
C TRP A 121 -16.10 2.08 -7.81
N HIS A 122 -14.83 2.04 -7.41
CA HIS A 122 -13.66 2.09 -8.29
C HIS A 122 -12.84 0.79 -8.20
N GLN A 123 -13.11 -0.16 -9.10
CA GLN A 123 -12.40 -1.45 -9.16
C GLN A 123 -10.88 -1.30 -9.18
N THR A 124 -10.35 -0.34 -9.96
CA THR A 124 -8.90 -0.11 -10.06
C THR A 124 -8.31 0.37 -8.73
N VAL A 125 -9.03 1.17 -7.94
CA VAL A 125 -8.58 1.60 -6.61
C VAL A 125 -8.56 0.41 -5.65
N TYR A 126 -9.58 -0.44 -5.71
CA TYR A 126 -9.62 -1.67 -4.93
C TYR A 126 -8.44 -2.59 -5.25
N GLU A 127 -8.15 -2.83 -6.54
CA GLU A 127 -7.04 -3.69 -6.98
C GLU A 127 -5.66 -3.08 -6.72
N ASP A 128 -5.49 -1.77 -6.91
CA ASP A 128 -4.24 -1.07 -6.63
C ASP A 128 -3.90 -1.13 -5.13
N CYS A 129 -4.90 -1.12 -4.25
CA CYS A 129 -4.71 -1.23 -2.80
C CYS A 129 -3.94 -2.50 -2.39
N PHE A 130 -4.04 -3.59 -3.16
CA PHE A 130 -3.29 -4.83 -2.90
C PHE A 130 -1.87 -4.82 -3.48
N HIS A 131 -1.44 -3.73 -4.11
CA HIS A 131 -0.05 -3.48 -4.47
C HIS A 131 0.56 -2.53 -3.45
N THR A 132 1.27 -3.09 -2.47
CA THR A 132 2.01 -2.29 -1.48
C THR A 132 2.85 -1.20 -2.17
N ASN A 133 2.89 -0.02 -1.56
CA ASN A 133 3.61 1.13 -2.11
C ASN A 133 4.34 1.94 -1.03
N LEU A 134 4.28 1.49 0.22
CA LEU A 134 5.02 2.01 1.34
C LEU A 134 5.77 0.86 2.00
N LEU A 135 7.06 1.05 2.19
CA LEU A 135 7.87 0.23 3.07
C LEU A 135 8.24 1.10 4.26
N TYR A 136 7.84 0.66 5.44
CA TYR A 136 8.27 1.23 6.70
C TYR A 136 9.32 0.32 7.31
N ILE A 137 10.41 0.91 7.78
CA ILE A 137 11.55 0.18 8.33
C ILE A 137 11.79 0.70 9.72
N LYS A 138 11.70 -0.18 10.71
CA LYS A 138 12.17 0.11 12.05
C LYS A 138 13.40 -0.73 12.34
N MET A 139 14.45 -0.07 12.83
CA MET A 139 15.67 -0.73 13.26
C MET A 139 15.84 -0.61 14.77
N TYR A 140 16.34 -1.69 15.38
CA TYR A 140 16.80 -1.66 16.75
C TYR A 140 18.29 -1.95 16.77
N GLU A 141 19.04 -0.99 17.30
CA GLU A 141 20.48 -1.06 17.35
C GLU A 141 20.93 -2.20 18.26
N VAL A 142 21.60 -3.15 17.65
CA VAL A 142 22.27 -4.27 18.31
C VAL A 142 23.66 -4.35 17.66
N GLY A 143 24.72 -4.51 18.45
CA GLY A 143 26.07 -4.68 17.91
C GLY A 143 26.82 -3.39 17.60
N LYS A 144 27.76 -3.45 16.63
CA LYS A 144 28.73 -2.37 16.35
C LYS A 144 28.58 -1.75 14.97
N LYS A 145 27.79 -2.37 14.10
CA LYS A 145 27.39 -1.84 12.79
C LYS A 145 25.90 -1.47 12.82
N PRO A 146 25.54 -0.33 13.42
CA PRO A 146 24.15 0.01 13.65
C PRO A 146 23.42 0.29 12.33
N ASP A 147 24.05 1.07 11.46
CA ASP A 147 23.44 1.55 10.22
C ASP A 147 23.48 0.49 9.12
N TRP A 148 22.54 0.61 8.18
CA TRP A 148 22.37 -0.34 7.10
C TRP A 148 22.21 0.36 5.76
N LYS A 149 22.90 -0.14 4.73
CA LYS A 149 22.73 0.31 3.34
C LYS A 149 21.98 -0.74 2.53
N PRO A 150 20.66 -0.59 2.34
CA PRO A 150 19.92 -1.41 1.41
C PRO A 150 20.26 -1.09 -0.05
N GLU A 151 20.13 -2.12 -0.89
CA GLU A 151 20.15 -2.01 -2.35
C GLU A 151 18.74 -2.15 -2.94
N LYS A 152 18.01 -3.19 -2.51
CA LYS A 152 16.64 -3.47 -2.94
C LYS A 152 15.90 -4.23 -1.85
N ILE A 153 14.61 -3.93 -1.68
CA ILE A 153 13.67 -4.84 -1.02
C ILE A 153 12.57 -5.18 -2.01
N GLU A 154 12.42 -6.47 -2.29
CA GLU A 154 11.33 -7.00 -3.09
C GLU A 154 10.30 -7.67 -2.17
N VAL A 155 9.03 -7.42 -2.44
CA VAL A 155 7.92 -8.09 -1.76
C VAL A 155 6.90 -8.58 -2.77
N VAL A 156 6.49 -9.83 -2.62
CA VAL A 156 5.54 -10.51 -3.49
C VAL A 156 4.34 -10.95 -2.67
N PHE A 157 3.14 -10.49 -3.03
CA PHE A 157 1.90 -10.95 -2.41
C PHE A 157 1.27 -12.06 -3.24
N TRP A 158 1.09 -13.22 -2.62
CA TRP A 158 0.42 -14.38 -3.16
C TRP A 158 -0.97 -14.51 -2.54
N PHE A 159 -2.00 -14.47 -3.40
CA PHE A 159 -3.39 -14.57 -2.96
C PHE A 159 -4.00 -15.90 -3.36
N THR A 160 -4.48 -16.66 -2.37
CA THR A 160 -5.27 -17.87 -2.59
C THR A 160 -6.73 -17.56 -2.29
N LEU A 161 -7.59 -17.56 -3.31
CA LEU A 161 -9.01 -17.30 -3.16
C LEU A 161 -9.68 -18.34 -2.25
N LYS A 162 -10.86 -18.00 -1.70
CA LYS A 162 -11.66 -18.95 -0.91
C LYS A 162 -11.99 -20.25 -1.66
N THR A 163 -12.03 -20.20 -2.99
CA THR A 163 -12.23 -21.36 -3.88
C THR A 163 -10.99 -22.25 -4.01
N GLY A 164 -9.84 -21.85 -3.45
CA GLY A 164 -8.54 -22.52 -3.60
C GLY A 164 -7.73 -22.04 -4.82
N VAL A 165 -8.27 -21.14 -5.65
CA VAL A 165 -7.57 -20.64 -6.84
C VAL A 165 -6.46 -19.67 -6.42
N LEU A 166 -5.23 -19.97 -6.81
CA LEU A 166 -4.09 -19.06 -6.70
C LEU A 166 -4.17 -17.97 -7.77
N LEU A 167 -4.06 -16.71 -7.36
CA LEU A 167 -3.99 -15.58 -8.27
C LEU A 167 -2.55 -15.31 -8.72
N PRO A 168 -2.35 -14.60 -9.84
CA PRO A 168 -1.05 -14.04 -10.18
C PRO A 168 -0.48 -13.21 -9.01
N PRO A 169 0.85 -13.27 -8.79
CA PRO A 169 1.48 -12.54 -7.71
C PRO A 169 1.41 -11.04 -7.93
N HIS A 170 1.33 -10.29 -6.84
CA HIS A 170 1.48 -8.83 -6.85
C HIS A 170 2.89 -8.49 -6.35
N THR A 171 3.81 -8.21 -7.26
CA THR A 171 5.20 -7.86 -6.92
C THR A 171 5.35 -6.36 -6.67
N THR A 172 6.21 -5.98 -5.73
CA THR A 172 6.63 -4.60 -5.50
C THR A 172 8.12 -4.56 -5.18
N ASN A 173 8.82 -3.68 -5.87
CA ASN A 173 10.24 -3.41 -5.66
C ASN A 173 10.40 -2.04 -5.02
N PHE A 174 11.03 -2.00 -3.85
CA PHE A 174 11.57 -0.78 -3.24
C PHE A 174 13.05 -0.72 -3.61
N LEU A 175 13.37 0.22 -4.50
CA LEU A 175 14.74 0.41 -5.00
C LEU A 175 15.39 1.54 -4.24
N PHE A 176 16.62 1.30 -3.81
CA PHE A 176 17.47 2.30 -3.17
C PHE A 176 18.53 2.77 -4.16
N ARG A 177 19.07 3.97 -3.96
CA ARG A 177 20.12 4.47 -4.85
C ARG A 177 21.38 3.61 -4.76
N PRO A 178 22.10 3.47 -5.89
CA PRO A 178 23.38 2.77 -5.93
C PRO A 178 24.53 3.57 -5.29
N SER A 179 24.34 4.86 -4.98
CA SER A 179 25.34 5.67 -4.29
C SER A 179 25.54 5.19 -2.87
N CYS A 180 26.81 5.12 -2.43
CA CYS A 180 27.18 4.76 -1.06
C CYS A 180 27.03 5.91 -0.06
N ASP A 181 26.61 7.09 -0.49
CA ASP A 181 26.47 8.28 0.36
C ASP A 181 25.00 8.60 0.67
N HIS A 182 24.06 7.76 0.22
CA HIS A 182 22.62 8.06 0.25
C HIS A 182 21.75 6.85 0.58
N ASP A 183 20.54 7.13 1.06
CA ASP A 183 19.51 6.14 1.38
C ASP A 183 19.96 5.08 2.40
N TRP A 184 20.78 5.46 3.38
CA TRP A 184 21.09 4.65 4.55
C TRP A 184 19.89 4.57 5.50
N VAL A 185 19.83 3.51 6.29
CA VAL A 185 18.86 3.35 7.39
C VAL A 185 19.63 3.44 8.69
N HIS A 186 19.21 4.34 9.58
CA HIS A 186 19.88 4.53 10.86
C HIS A 186 19.51 3.39 11.81
N GLY A 187 20.50 2.80 12.49
CA GLY A 187 20.33 1.57 13.28
C GLY A 187 19.36 1.66 14.46
N SER A 188 19.12 2.86 14.97
CA SER A 188 18.18 3.14 16.08
C SER A 188 16.98 4.00 15.67
N GLY A 189 16.55 3.89 14.41
CA GLY A 189 15.54 4.76 13.82
C GLY A 189 14.27 4.08 13.28
N GLU A 190 13.32 4.93 12.90
CA GLU A 190 12.14 4.58 12.11
C GLU A 190 12.23 5.36 10.80
N HIS A 191 12.13 4.67 9.67
CA HIS A 191 12.27 5.23 8.34
C HIS A 191 11.17 4.73 7.42
N TYR A 192 10.95 5.42 6.30
CA TYR A 192 10.06 4.92 5.27
C TYR A 192 10.56 5.27 3.86
N ILE A 193 10.17 4.44 2.90
CA ILE A 193 10.36 4.66 1.47
C ILE A 193 9.07 4.33 0.72
N CYS A 194 8.78 5.11 -0.31
CA CYS A 194 7.63 4.86 -1.19
C CYS A 194 8.12 4.24 -2.50
N ARG A 195 7.45 3.20 -2.99
CA ARG A 195 7.81 2.47 -4.21
C ARG A 195 8.07 3.37 -5.43
N ASP A 196 7.20 4.37 -5.61
CA ASP A 196 7.14 5.20 -6.82
C ASP A 196 7.87 6.54 -6.64
N LYS A 197 8.66 6.72 -5.56
CA LYS A 197 9.38 7.96 -5.28
C LYS A 197 10.85 7.67 -5.00
N ILE A 198 11.73 8.18 -5.84
CA ILE A 198 13.13 8.35 -5.47
C ILE A 198 13.15 9.60 -4.58
N ASP A 199 13.47 9.42 -3.30
CA ASP A 199 13.46 10.52 -2.32
C ASP A 199 14.44 11.63 -2.68
N GLU A 200 14.52 12.71 -1.91
CA GLU A 200 15.54 13.74 -2.12
C GLU A 200 16.96 13.20 -1.87
N TRP A 201 17.95 13.93 -2.37
CA TRP A 201 19.38 13.86 -2.03
C TRP A 201 19.66 13.76 -0.52
N LYS A 202 19.51 12.60 0.14
CA LYS A 202 19.71 12.46 1.59
C LYS A 202 20.58 11.26 1.94
N GLU A 203 21.46 11.47 2.92
CA GLU A 203 22.31 10.43 3.49
C GLU A 203 21.46 9.28 4.04
N TYR A 204 20.44 9.61 4.84
CA TYR A 204 19.51 8.63 5.39
C TYR A 204 18.13 8.73 4.73
N LEU A 205 17.41 7.60 4.72
CA LEU A 205 15.99 7.56 4.35
C LEU A 205 15.15 8.51 5.20
N ASN A 206 13.99 8.91 4.66
CA ASN A 206 13.09 9.81 5.38
C ASN A 206 12.74 9.24 6.74
N PRO A 207 12.91 10.03 7.82
CA PRO A 207 12.51 9.61 9.14
C PRO A 207 10.99 9.46 9.20
N ALA A 208 10.53 8.49 9.96
CA ALA A 208 9.14 8.31 10.33
C ALA A 208 8.95 8.65 11.82
N VAL A 209 7.74 9.04 12.20
CA VAL A 209 7.38 9.32 13.60
C VAL A 209 6.20 8.43 13.97
N GLY A 210 6.51 7.18 14.31
CA GLY A 210 5.53 6.17 14.68
C GLY A 210 4.67 5.68 13.52
N HIS A 211 4.43 4.37 13.49
CA HIS A 211 3.56 3.75 12.52
C HIS A 211 2.12 3.64 13.04
N ARG A 212 1.18 4.43 12.50
CA ARG A 212 -0.25 4.35 12.86
C ARG A 212 -1.15 4.47 11.63
N LYS A 213 -2.24 3.72 11.60
CA LYS A 213 -3.30 3.83 10.58
C LYS A 213 -3.79 5.28 10.48
N GLY A 214 -3.91 5.81 9.27
CA GLY A 214 -4.29 7.20 9.03
C GLY A 214 -3.15 8.22 9.12
N SER A 215 -1.94 7.82 9.53
CA SER A 215 -0.74 8.65 9.38
C SER A 215 -0.55 9.06 7.92
N THR A 216 0.02 10.24 7.73
CA THR A 216 0.27 10.80 6.40
C THR A 216 1.73 10.59 6.01
N TYR A 217 1.96 10.00 4.84
CA TYR A 217 3.29 9.77 4.27
C TYR A 217 3.40 10.49 2.93
N THR A 218 4.46 11.25 2.73
CA THR A 218 4.68 12.01 1.49
C THR A 218 5.22 11.09 0.39
N CYS A 219 4.36 10.17 -0.08
CA CYS A 219 4.53 9.48 -1.34
C CYS A 219 4.06 10.40 -2.47
N GLU A 220 4.82 10.48 -3.57
CA GLU A 220 4.55 11.49 -4.60
C GLU A 220 3.19 11.27 -5.29
N ARG A 221 2.42 12.37 -5.40
CA ARG A 221 1.04 12.39 -5.91
C ARG A 221 0.96 12.44 -7.43
N HIS A 222 1.96 13.05 -8.08
CA HIS A 222 1.92 13.36 -9.50
C HIS A 222 2.57 12.23 -10.31
N GLY A 223 1.74 11.44 -10.99
CA GLY A 223 2.23 10.40 -11.91
C GLY A 223 2.14 8.97 -11.38
N ARG A 224 1.66 8.75 -10.15
CA ARG A 224 1.41 7.39 -9.65
C ARG A 224 0.36 6.69 -10.52
N LYS A 225 0.79 5.66 -11.25
CA LYS A 225 -0.10 4.80 -12.04
C LYS A 225 -0.74 3.78 -11.10
N LEU A 226 -2.07 3.80 -11.03
CA LEU A 226 -2.82 2.74 -10.35
C LEU A 226 -2.58 1.42 -11.09
N ARG A 227 -2.31 0.36 -10.32
CA ARG A 227 -2.06 -0.97 -10.85
C ARG A 227 -3.31 -1.83 -10.82
N LYS A 228 -3.49 -2.63 -11.85
CA LYS A 228 -4.51 -3.68 -11.93
C LYS A 228 -3.90 -5.03 -11.61
N SER A 229 -4.75 -5.97 -11.19
CA SER A 229 -4.35 -7.37 -10.94
C SER A 229 -3.81 -8.12 -12.16
N THR A 230 -3.94 -7.54 -13.36
CA THR A 230 -3.44 -8.09 -14.63
C THR A 230 -2.11 -7.50 -15.08
N ASP A 231 -1.62 -6.47 -14.40
CA ASP A 231 -0.40 -5.80 -14.81
C ASP A 231 0.78 -6.75 -14.53
N LYS A 232 1.39 -7.24 -15.62
CA LYS A 232 2.65 -7.97 -15.54
C LYS A 232 3.78 -6.95 -15.42
N PHE A 233 4.76 -7.25 -14.57
CA PHE A 233 6.09 -6.66 -14.69
C PHE A 233 6.81 -7.25 -15.90
#